data_AF-A0A1Y0SXZ9-F1
#
_entry.id   AF-A0A1Y0SXZ9-F1
#
_cell.length_a   1.000
_cell.length_b   1.000
_cell.length_c   1.000
_cell.angle_alpha   90.00
_cell.angle_beta   90.00
_cell.angle_gamma   90.00
#
_symmetry.space_group_name_H-M   'P 1'
#
loop_
_entity.id
_entity.type
_entity.pdbx_description
1 polymer ?
#
loop_
_entity_poly.entity_id
_entity_poly.type
_entity_poly.pdbx_seq_one_letter_code
_entity_poly.pdbx_strand_id
1 'polypeptide(L)'
;NWAVKPFSMALLGWLFLRHAFADWLPAAQIDSYIAGLILLAAAPCTAMVFVWSNLCRGDANFTLSQVALNDAIMVVAYAPVVALLLGLSAITVPWDTLLLSVGLYIVVPVLLAALLRRWILMRSGDAALQRVLRKLGPVSLCALLLTLVLLFGFQGQQIVKQPLVIALIAVPILIQVYFTSGLAYLLNRR
;
A
#
# COMPACT_ATOMS: atom_id res chain seq x y z
N ASN A 1 -6.57 -10.68 2.35
CA ASN A 1 -5.53 -9.65 2.10
C ASN A 1 -4.51 -9.61 3.24
N TRP A 2 -4.87 -9.08 4.42
CA TRP A 2 -3.99 -8.88 5.57
C TRP A 2 -3.31 -10.14 6.14
N ALA A 3 -4.00 -11.29 6.14
CA ALA A 3 -3.42 -12.53 6.66
C ALA A 3 -2.40 -13.20 5.72
N VAL A 4 -2.47 -12.93 4.42
CA VAL A 4 -1.66 -13.64 3.42
C VAL A 4 -0.60 -12.73 2.83
N LYS A 5 -1.00 -11.55 2.34
CA LYS A 5 -0.16 -10.69 1.49
C LYS A 5 1.14 -10.21 2.19
N PRO A 6 1.10 -9.69 3.44
CA PRO A 6 2.32 -9.22 4.13
C PRO A 6 3.25 -10.38 4.52
N PHE A 7 2.70 -11.48 5.01
CA PHE A 7 3.45 -12.66 5.45
C PHE A 7 4.10 -13.39 4.28
N SER A 8 3.36 -13.59 3.18
CA SER A 8 3.92 -14.18 1.97
C SER A 8 5.01 -13.29 1.37
N MET A 9 4.87 -11.96 1.44
CA MET A 9 5.93 -11.06 0.98
C MET A 9 7.16 -11.09 1.88
N ALA A 10 7.00 -11.15 3.20
CA ALA A 10 8.13 -11.30 4.12
C ALA A 10 8.91 -12.59 3.84
N LEU A 11 8.20 -13.71 3.64
CA LEU A 11 8.79 -14.99 3.27
C LEU A 11 9.52 -14.92 1.92
N LEU A 12 8.87 -14.35 0.89
CA LEU A 12 9.48 -14.20 -0.43
C LEU A 12 10.68 -13.24 -0.40
N GLY A 13 10.62 -12.17 0.39
CA GLY A 13 11.72 -11.24 0.58
C GLY A 13 12.93 -11.93 1.21
N TRP A 14 12.69 -12.71 2.26
CA TRP A 14 13.73 -13.52 2.90
C TRP A 14 14.31 -14.59 1.96
N LEU A 15 13.47 -15.29 1.21
CA LEU A 15 13.92 -16.35 0.29
C LEU A 15 14.70 -15.77 -0.90
N PHE A 16 14.16 -14.75 -1.56
CA PHE A 16 14.77 -14.21 -2.78
C PHE A 16 15.93 -13.26 -2.48
N LEU A 17 15.77 -12.29 -1.57
CA LEU A 17 16.82 -11.28 -1.37
C LEU A 17 17.94 -11.78 -0.44
N ARG A 18 17.63 -12.63 0.54
CA ARG A 18 18.62 -13.10 1.53
C ARG A 18 19.28 -14.43 1.16
N HIS A 19 18.68 -15.22 0.27
CA HIS A 19 19.25 -16.51 -0.17
C HIS A 19 19.51 -16.53 -1.67
N ALA A 20 18.48 -16.39 -2.50
CA ALA A 20 18.63 -16.60 -3.95
C ALA A 20 19.49 -15.53 -4.64
N PHE A 21 19.38 -14.27 -4.21
CA PHE A 21 19.99 -13.12 -4.86
C PHE A 21 21.01 -12.40 -3.98
N ALA A 22 21.39 -12.97 -2.83
CA ALA A 22 22.25 -12.33 -1.86
C ALA A 22 23.59 -11.88 -2.47
N ASP A 23 24.19 -12.71 -3.34
CA ASP A 23 25.47 -12.41 -4.00
C ASP A 23 25.38 -11.30 -5.06
N TRP A 24 24.18 -11.00 -5.55
CA TRP A 24 23.93 -9.97 -6.57
C TRP A 24 23.38 -8.67 -5.99
N LEU A 25 23.11 -8.64 -4.69
CA LEU A 25 22.58 -7.49 -3.98
C LEU A 25 23.67 -6.87 -3.08
N PRO A 26 23.72 -5.52 -2.96
CA PRO A 26 24.58 -4.89 -1.96
C PRO A 26 24.19 -5.36 -0.56
N ALA A 27 25.08 -6.07 0.13
CA ALA A 27 24.80 -6.69 1.43
C ALA A 27 24.24 -5.71 2.48
N ALA A 28 24.74 -4.46 2.47
CA ALA A 28 24.29 -3.40 3.37
C ALA A 28 22.85 -2.90 3.11
N GLN A 29 22.23 -3.26 1.99
CA GLN A 29 20.90 -2.76 1.58
C GLN A 29 19.83 -3.86 1.58
N ILE A 30 20.20 -5.13 1.73
CA ILE A 30 19.28 -6.28 1.70
C ILE A 30 18.15 -6.09 2.74
N ASP A 31 18.50 -5.73 3.97
CA ASP A 31 17.52 -5.53 5.04
C ASP A 31 16.58 -4.36 4.72
N SER A 32 17.10 -3.26 4.18
CA SER A 32 16.30 -2.11 3.74
C SER A 32 15.33 -2.47 2.60
N TYR A 33 15.75 -3.32 1.66
CA TYR A 33 14.88 -3.79 0.58
C TYR A 33 13.80 -4.75 1.08
N ILE A 34 14.14 -5.66 2.00
CA ILE A 34 13.16 -6.56 2.64
C ILE A 34 12.13 -5.73 3.43
N ALA A 35 12.59 -4.72 4.20
CA ALA A 35 11.70 -3.80 4.89
C ALA A 35 10.77 -3.07 3.91
N GLY A 36 11.31 -2.56 2.80
CA GLY A 36 10.54 -1.93 1.74
C GLY A 36 9.47 -2.84 1.15
N LEU A 37 9.80 -4.12 0.90
CA LEU A 37 8.85 -5.12 0.40
C LEU A 37 7.72 -5.40 1.39
N ILE A 38 8.05 -5.53 2.68
CA ILE A 38 7.05 -5.74 3.74
C ILE A 38 6.11 -4.54 3.83
N LEU A 39 6.66 -3.32 3.85
CA LEU A 39 5.89 -2.08 3.88
C LEU A 39 4.96 -1.97 2.66
N LEU A 40 5.47 -2.26 1.46
CA LEU A 40 4.69 -2.28 0.22
C LEU A 40 3.57 -3.32 0.25
N ALA A 41 3.82 -4.50 0.81
CA ALA A 41 2.81 -5.56 0.89
C ALA A 41 1.70 -5.24 1.89
N ALA A 42 2.05 -4.62 3.02
CA ALA A 42 1.10 -4.19 4.06
C ALA A 42 0.28 -2.97 3.64
N ALA A 43 0.81 -2.11 2.75
CA ALA A 43 0.08 -0.98 2.21
C ALA A 43 -1.03 -1.43 1.25
N PRO A 44 -2.29 -1.02 1.47
CA PRO A 44 -3.35 -1.25 0.52
C PRO A 44 -3.41 -0.18 -0.56
N CYS A 45 -3.93 -0.56 -1.72
CA CYS A 45 -4.21 0.37 -2.81
C CYS A 45 -5.74 0.52 -2.93
N THR A 46 -6.25 1.73 -2.75
CA THR A 46 -7.71 1.97 -2.65
C THR A 46 -8.29 2.48 -3.96
N ALA A 47 -7.67 3.51 -4.55
CA ALA A 47 -8.17 4.15 -5.78
C ALA A 47 -8.02 3.27 -7.03
N MET A 48 -6.86 2.62 -7.21
CA MET A 48 -6.59 1.88 -8.44
C MET A 48 -7.45 0.62 -8.58
N VAL A 49 -7.83 0.00 -7.47
CA VAL A 49 -8.67 -1.21 -7.45
C VAL A 49 -10.04 -0.94 -8.07
N PHE A 50 -10.62 0.26 -7.89
CA PHE A 50 -11.87 0.63 -8.56
C PHE A 50 -11.71 0.74 -10.07
N VAL A 51 -10.60 1.32 -10.54
CA VAL A 51 -10.33 1.44 -11.98
C VAL A 51 -10.19 0.06 -12.61
N TRP A 52 -9.40 -0.83 -12.01
CA TRP A 52 -9.24 -2.21 -12.48
C TRP A 52 -10.55 -2.99 -12.45
N SER A 53 -11.32 -2.88 -11.35
CA SER A 53 -12.64 -3.50 -11.25
C SER A 53 -13.55 -3.04 -12.38
N ASN A 54 -13.59 -1.74 -12.67
CA ASN A 54 -14.42 -1.20 -13.75
C ASN A 54 -13.98 -1.70 -15.13
N LEU A 55 -12.66 -1.74 -15.40
CA LEU A 55 -12.10 -2.26 -16.66
C LEU A 55 -12.41 -3.74 -16.87
N CYS A 56 -12.41 -4.53 -15.80
CA CYS A 56 -12.74 -5.96 -15.83
C CYS A 56 -14.25 -6.26 -15.70
N ARG A 57 -15.12 -5.23 -15.72
CA ARG A 57 -16.58 -5.36 -15.50
C ARG A 57 -16.94 -6.07 -14.18
N GLY A 58 -16.13 -5.85 -13.14
CA GLY A 58 -16.38 -6.35 -11.80
C GLY A 58 -17.51 -5.62 -11.09
N ASP A 59 -18.01 -6.21 -10.01
CA ASP A 59 -19.08 -5.64 -9.18
C ASP A 59 -18.55 -4.45 -8.34
N ALA A 60 -19.07 -3.25 -8.62
CA ALA A 60 -18.66 -2.03 -7.95
C ALA A 60 -19.04 -2.00 -6.45
N ASN A 61 -20.17 -2.59 -6.07
CA ASN A 61 -20.63 -2.63 -4.67
C ASN A 61 -19.76 -3.58 -3.85
N PHE A 62 -19.44 -4.74 -4.42
CA PHE A 62 -18.50 -5.68 -3.80
C PHE A 62 -17.13 -5.04 -3.62
N THR A 63 -16.58 -4.44 -4.68
CA THR A 63 -15.29 -3.73 -4.61
C THR A 63 -15.30 -2.61 -3.58
N LEU A 64 -16.36 -1.80 -3.52
CA LEU A 64 -16.53 -0.76 -2.51
C LEU A 64 -16.50 -1.31 -1.09
N SER A 65 -17.26 -2.38 -0.84
CA SER A 65 -17.31 -3.00 0.48
C SER A 65 -15.95 -3.57 0.92
N GLN A 66 -15.21 -4.19 0.00
CA GLN A 66 -13.90 -4.76 0.27
C GLN A 66 -12.85 -3.68 0.53
N VAL A 67 -12.83 -2.61 -0.27
CA VAL A 67 -11.92 -1.47 -0.06
C VAL A 67 -12.21 -0.81 1.28
N ALA A 68 -13.48 -0.55 1.60
CA ALA A 68 -13.86 0.06 2.88
C ALA A 68 -13.45 -0.80 4.09
N LEU A 69 -13.70 -2.11 4.05
CA LEU A 69 -13.27 -3.04 5.10
C LEU A 69 -11.74 -3.07 5.23
N ASN A 70 -11.05 -3.14 4.10
CA ASN A 70 -9.60 -3.20 4.08
C ASN A 70 -8.96 -1.92 4.65
N ASP A 71 -9.52 -0.75 4.36
CA ASP A 71 -9.05 0.53 4.87
C ASP A 71 -9.33 0.70 6.37
N ALA A 72 -10.49 0.21 6.83
CA ALA A 72 -10.80 0.16 8.25
C ALA A 72 -9.78 -0.72 9.02
N ILE A 73 -9.45 -1.90 8.47
CA ILE A 73 -8.44 -2.78 9.05
C ILE A 73 -7.06 -2.10 9.04
N MET A 74 -6.72 -1.37 7.98
CA MET A 74 -5.42 -0.69 7.85
C MET A 74 -5.11 0.23 9.02
N VAL A 75 -6.09 1.03 9.48
CA VAL A 75 -5.88 2.01 10.56
C VAL A 75 -5.36 1.36 11.84
N VAL A 76 -5.78 0.12 12.11
CA VAL A 76 -5.43 -0.60 13.35
C VAL A 76 -4.33 -1.63 13.11
N ALA A 77 -4.37 -2.36 11.99
CA ALA A 77 -3.51 -3.51 11.74
C ALA A 77 -2.18 -3.16 11.06
N TYR A 78 -2.08 -2.01 10.37
CA TYR A 78 -0.87 -1.65 9.62
C TYR A 78 0.37 -1.59 10.52
N ALA A 79 0.35 -0.76 11.57
CA ALA A 79 1.51 -0.59 12.44
C ALA A 79 1.89 -1.89 13.19
N PRO A 80 0.95 -2.63 13.82
CA PRO A 80 1.28 -3.90 14.49
C PRO A 80 1.83 -4.97 13.55
N VAL A 81 1.24 -5.16 12.36
CA VAL A 81 1.67 -6.19 11.40
C VAL A 81 3.06 -5.86 10.86
N VAL A 82 3.30 -4.60 10.48
CA VAL A 82 4.62 -4.16 10.00
C VAL A 82 5.66 -4.32 11.09
N ALA A 83 5.37 -3.88 12.31
CA ALA A 83 6.31 -3.99 13.42
C ALA A 83 6.67 -5.44 13.75
N LEU A 84 5.68 -6.34 13.76
CA LEU A 84 5.89 -7.77 13.93
C LEU A 84 6.82 -8.33 12.85
N LEU A 85 6.54 -8.06 11.57
CA LEU A 85 7.29 -8.62 10.45
C LEU A 85 8.71 -8.06 10.35
N LEU A 86 8.91 -6.78 10.65
CA LEU A 86 10.25 -6.17 10.71
C LEU A 86 11.05 -6.70 11.90
N GLY A 87 10.41 -6.86 13.07
CA GLY A 87 11.03 -7.46 14.25
C GLY A 87 11.48 -8.90 14.02
N LEU A 88 10.65 -9.71 13.35
CA LEU A 88 11.01 -11.09 12.94
C LEU A 88 12.18 -11.13 11.95
N SER A 89 12.39 -10.07 11.19
CA SER A 89 13.49 -9.95 10.24
C SER A 89 14.79 -9.42 10.87
N ALA A 90 14.82 -9.22 12.20
CA ALA A 90 15.92 -8.61 12.96
C ALA A 90 16.29 -7.18 12.51
N ILE A 91 15.35 -6.47 11.90
CA ILE A 91 15.52 -5.08 11.46
C ILE A 91 15.08 -4.20 12.62
N THR A 92 15.95 -3.26 13.04
CA THR A 92 15.63 -2.31 14.11
C THR A 92 14.40 -1.49 13.71
N VAL A 93 13.29 -1.69 14.41
CA VAL A 93 12.03 -0.97 14.15
C VAL A 93 12.12 0.42 14.77
N PRO A 94 12.09 1.51 13.98
CA PRO A 94 12.09 2.85 14.52
C PRO A 94 10.67 3.22 14.97
N TRP A 95 10.27 2.74 16.15
CA TRP A 95 8.91 2.89 16.67
C TRP A 95 8.43 4.35 16.72
N ASP A 96 9.31 5.28 17.08
CA ASP A 96 8.97 6.70 17.13
C ASP A 96 8.58 7.24 15.75
N THR A 97 9.32 6.87 14.69
CA THR A 97 9.02 7.35 13.33
C THR A 97 7.83 6.62 12.73
N LEU A 98 7.64 5.34 13.04
CA LEU A 98 6.51 4.54 12.57
C LEU A 98 5.19 5.04 13.18
N LEU A 99 5.15 5.25 14.50
CA LEU A 99 3.98 5.78 15.20
C LEU A 99 3.67 7.22 14.79
N LEU A 100 4.70 8.07 14.66
CA LEU A 100 4.51 9.44 14.19
C LEU A 100 3.97 9.47 12.76
N SER A 101 4.50 8.61 11.88
CA SER A 101 4.06 8.51 10.50
C SER A 101 2.63 7.98 10.38
N VAL A 102 2.25 6.96 11.16
CA VAL A 102 0.86 6.47 11.22
C VAL A 102 -0.08 7.55 11.77
N GLY A 103 0.30 8.23 12.85
CA GLY A 103 -0.49 9.32 13.43
C GLY A 103 -0.72 10.45 12.43
N LEU A 104 0.35 10.93 11.81
CA LEU A 104 0.33 12.11 10.94
C LEU A 104 -0.23 11.83 9.54
N TYR A 105 0.11 10.69 8.93
CA TYR A 105 -0.31 10.38 7.55
C TYR A 105 -1.58 9.54 7.45
N ILE A 106 -2.01 8.85 8.52
CA ILE A 106 -3.23 8.02 8.52
C ILE A 106 -4.28 8.61 9.46
N VAL A 107 -3.98 8.71 10.75
CA VAL A 107 -5.00 9.06 11.77
C VAL A 107 -5.52 10.49 11.59
N VAL A 108 -4.63 11.47 11.46
CA VAL A 108 -5.02 12.88 11.30
C VAL A 108 -5.89 13.12 10.06
N PRO A 109 -5.51 12.67 8.84
CA PRO A 109 -6.34 12.84 7.65
C PRO A 109 -7.71 12.16 7.76
N VAL A 110 -7.78 10.96 8.33
CA VAL A 110 -9.05 10.23 8.52
C VAL A 110 -9.97 10.97 9.50
N LEU A 111 -9.43 11.47 10.61
CA LEU A 111 -10.20 12.26 11.58
C LEU A 111 -10.73 13.55 10.96
N LEU A 112 -9.88 14.31 10.25
CA LEU A 112 -10.29 15.54 9.58
C LEU A 112 -11.37 15.26 8.52
N ALA A 113 -11.21 14.22 7.71
CA ALA A 113 -12.19 13.82 6.71
C ALA A 113 -13.53 13.42 7.34
N ALA A 114 -13.51 12.66 8.45
CA ALA A 114 -14.70 12.24 9.17
C ALA A 114 -15.46 13.43 9.79
N LEU A 115 -14.73 14.35 10.44
CA LEU A 115 -15.30 15.57 11.03
C LEU A 115 -15.91 16.48 9.96
N LEU A 116 -15.19 16.71 8.87
CA LEU A 116 -15.66 17.54 7.76
C LEU A 116 -16.91 16.93 7.10
N ARG A 117 -16.91 15.60 6.86
CA ARG A 117 -18.08 14.89 6.33
C ARG A 117 -19.30 15.04 7.23
N ARG A 118 -19.14 14.83 8.54
CA ARG A 118 -20.23 15.00 9.52
C ARG A 118 -20.75 16.42 9.51
N TRP A 119 -19.86 17.42 9.53
CA TRP A 119 -20.23 18.83 9.54
C TRP A 119 -21.02 19.24 8.29
N ILE A 120 -20.59 18.81 7.09
CA ILE A 120 -21.28 19.11 5.83
C ILE A 120 -22.66 18.44 5.80
N LEU A 121 -22.76 17.17 6.21
CA LEU A 121 -24.02 16.45 6.22
C LEU A 121 -25.03 17.10 7.17
N MET A 122 -24.62 17.50 8.38
CA MET A 122 -25.50 18.16 9.35
C MET A 122 -26.00 19.52 8.88
N ARG A 123 -25.19 20.30 8.15
CA ARG A 123 -25.55 21.66 7.74
C ARG A 123 -26.24 21.75 6.39
N SER A 124 -25.90 20.89 5.44
CA SER A 124 -26.20 21.12 4.03
C SER A 124 -26.62 19.87 3.26
N GLY A 125 -26.73 18.73 3.95
CA GLY A 125 -27.22 17.46 3.41
C GLY A 125 -26.32 16.82 2.35
N ASP A 126 -26.77 15.69 1.80
CA ASP A 126 -26.00 14.87 0.85
C ASP A 126 -25.65 15.60 -0.45
N ALA A 127 -26.53 16.48 -0.94
CA ALA A 127 -26.29 17.20 -2.19
C ALA A 127 -25.10 18.18 -2.09
N ALA A 128 -24.82 18.71 -0.89
CA ALA A 128 -23.64 19.54 -0.65
C ALA A 128 -22.37 18.69 -0.55
N LEU A 129 -22.43 17.53 0.11
CA LEU A 129 -21.32 16.58 0.18
C LEU A 129 -20.90 16.12 -1.22
N GLN A 130 -21.85 15.76 -2.08
CA GLN A 130 -21.57 15.36 -3.46
C GLN A 130 -20.90 16.46 -4.28
N ARG A 131 -21.30 17.73 -4.09
CA ARG A 131 -20.63 18.86 -4.75
C ARG A 131 -19.19 19.05 -4.28
N VAL A 132 -18.93 18.88 -2.98
CA VAL A 132 -17.58 18.96 -2.41
C VAL A 132 -16.71 17.82 -2.96
N LEU A 133 -17.20 16.59 -2.95
CA LEU A 133 -16.49 15.43 -3.50
C LEU A 133 -16.14 15.62 -4.98
N ARG A 134 -17.08 16.15 -5.78
CA ARG A 134 -16.85 16.41 -7.22
C ARG A 134 -15.77 17.48 -7.45
N LYS A 135 -15.63 18.46 -6.57
CA LYS A 135 -14.55 19.47 -6.62
C LYS A 135 -13.20 18.91 -6.15
N LEU A 136 -13.19 18.03 -5.14
CA LEU A 136 -11.97 17.44 -4.59
C LEU A 136 -11.36 16.35 -5.51
N GLY A 137 -12.19 15.65 -6.30
CA GLY A 137 -11.74 14.63 -7.24
C GLY A 137 -10.54 15.04 -8.11
N PRO A 138 -10.62 16.13 -8.91
CA PRO A 138 -9.50 16.58 -9.74
C PRO A 138 -8.29 17.02 -8.91
N VAL A 139 -8.50 17.63 -7.73
CA VAL A 139 -7.39 18.03 -6.84
C VAL A 139 -6.62 16.80 -6.34
N SER A 140 -7.34 15.75 -5.93
CA SER A 140 -6.73 14.49 -5.51
C SER A 140 -5.94 13.83 -6.63
N LEU A 141 -6.46 13.86 -7.86
CA LEU A 141 -5.77 13.33 -9.02
C LEU A 141 -4.48 14.13 -9.33
N CYS A 142 -4.57 15.46 -9.33
CA CYS A 142 -3.41 16.32 -9.53
C CYS A 142 -2.34 16.11 -8.44
N ALA A 143 -2.75 15.99 -7.17
CA ALA A 143 -1.82 15.72 -6.06
C ALA A 143 -1.14 14.36 -6.20
N LEU A 144 -1.88 13.32 -6.59
CA LEU A 144 -1.32 11.98 -6.86
C LEU A 144 -0.30 12.03 -8.00
N LEU A 145 -0.66 12.65 -9.12
CA LEU A 145 0.22 12.79 -10.29
C LEU A 145 1.46 13.63 -9.98
N LEU A 146 1.30 14.72 -9.22
CA LEU A 146 2.42 15.54 -8.76
C LEU A 146 3.36 14.71 -7.88
N THR A 147 2.83 13.94 -6.94
CA THR A 147 3.61 13.06 -6.07
C THR A 147 4.37 12.02 -6.89
N LEU A 148 3.74 11.44 -7.92
CA LEU A 148 4.37 10.51 -8.85
C LEU A 148 5.55 11.17 -9.58
N VAL A 149 5.33 12.35 -10.17
CA VAL A 149 6.37 13.09 -10.89
C VAL A 149 7.54 13.44 -9.97
N LEU A 150 7.27 13.89 -8.75
CA LEU A 150 8.31 14.21 -7.76
C LEU A 150 9.07 12.96 -7.33
N LEU A 151 8.37 11.84 -7.07
CA LEU A 151 9.00 10.58 -6.68
C LEU A 151 9.96 10.09 -7.76
N PHE A 152 9.52 10.03 -9.02
CA PHE A 152 10.37 9.61 -10.14
C PHE A 152 11.47 10.63 -10.46
N GLY A 153 11.20 11.93 -10.28
CA GLY A 153 12.19 12.98 -10.45
C GLY A 153 13.34 12.84 -9.44
N PHE A 154 13.04 12.63 -8.17
CA PHE A 154 14.05 12.46 -7.13
C PHE A 154 14.74 11.09 -7.18
N GLN A 155 14.03 10.03 -7.57
CA GLN A 155 14.59 8.67 -7.65
C GLN A 155 15.21 8.33 -9.01
N GLY A 156 15.11 9.20 -10.02
CA GLY A 156 15.52 8.90 -11.39
C GLY A 156 16.98 8.47 -11.53
N GLN A 157 17.89 9.10 -10.80
CA GLN A 157 19.31 8.73 -10.79
C GLN A 157 19.54 7.32 -10.24
N GLN A 158 18.81 6.91 -9.19
CA GLN A 158 18.91 5.56 -8.64
C GLN A 158 18.34 4.52 -9.63
N ILE A 159 17.23 4.84 -10.29
CA ILE A 159 16.61 3.97 -11.29
C ILE A 159 17.59 3.64 -12.43
N VAL A 160 18.33 4.64 -12.92
CA VAL A 160 19.30 4.43 -14.00
C VAL A 160 20.57 3.71 -13.52
N LYS A 161 21.01 3.95 -12.28
CA LYS A 161 22.25 3.35 -11.74
C LYS A 161 22.08 1.90 -11.31
N GLN A 162 20.88 1.48 -10.89
CA GLN A 162 20.65 0.16 -10.28
C GLN A 162 19.56 -0.67 -10.99
N PRO A 163 19.60 -0.84 -12.33
CA PRO A 163 18.55 -1.55 -13.05
C PRO A 163 18.47 -3.04 -12.67
N LEU A 164 19.63 -3.68 -12.41
CA LEU A 164 19.68 -5.09 -12.01
C LEU A 164 19.00 -5.32 -10.66
N VAL A 165 19.25 -4.45 -9.69
CA VAL A 165 18.62 -4.54 -8.36
C VAL A 165 17.10 -4.42 -8.47
N ILE A 166 16.60 -3.49 -9.28
CA ILE A 166 15.17 -3.32 -9.53
C ILE A 166 14.57 -4.59 -10.14
N ALA A 167 15.25 -5.18 -11.13
CA ALA A 167 14.79 -6.42 -11.76
C ALA A 167 14.72 -7.58 -10.75
N LEU A 168 15.75 -7.72 -9.88
CA LEU A 168 15.78 -8.74 -8.83
C LEU A 168 14.65 -8.55 -7.81
N ILE A 169 14.39 -7.32 -7.38
CA ILE A 169 13.29 -6.99 -6.45
C ILE A 169 11.92 -7.19 -7.13
N ALA A 170 11.81 -6.97 -8.43
CA ALA A 170 10.56 -7.18 -9.17
C ALA A 170 10.13 -8.67 -9.19
N VAL A 171 11.07 -9.62 -9.16
CA VAL A 171 10.77 -11.06 -9.16
C VAL A 171 9.86 -11.49 -8.00
N PRO A 172 10.23 -11.29 -6.71
CA PRO A 172 9.36 -11.67 -5.59
C PRO A 172 8.05 -10.87 -5.59
N ILE A 173 8.05 -9.61 -6.04
CA ILE A 173 6.83 -8.81 -6.17
C ILE A 173 5.87 -9.47 -7.16
N LEU A 174 6.34 -9.84 -8.35
CA LEU A 174 5.50 -10.47 -9.38
C LEU A 174 4.94 -11.80 -8.90
N ILE A 175 5.80 -12.66 -8.33
CA ILE A 175 5.38 -13.95 -7.76
C ILE A 175 4.28 -13.72 -6.71
N GLN A 176 4.47 -12.76 -5.82
CA GLN A 176 3.52 -12.46 -4.75
C GLN A 176 2.18 -11.93 -5.29
N VAL A 177 2.21 -11.04 -6.29
CA VAL A 177 1.01 -10.49 -6.93
C VAL A 177 0.21 -11.60 -7.62
N TYR A 178 0.86 -12.45 -8.41
CA TYR A 178 0.18 -13.56 -9.08
C TYR A 178 -0.35 -14.59 -8.08
N PHE A 179 0.43 -14.91 -7.05
CA PHE A 179 0.02 -15.84 -6.00
C PHE A 179 -1.22 -15.34 -5.25
N THR A 180 -1.19 -14.09 -4.76
CA THR A 180 -2.30 -13.53 -3.99
C THR A 180 -3.54 -13.30 -4.84
N SER A 181 -3.38 -12.86 -6.09
CA SER A 181 -4.50 -12.67 -7.02
C SER A 181 -5.13 -14.00 -7.45
N GLY A 182 -4.30 -15.00 -7.75
CA GLY A 182 -4.76 -16.35 -8.08
C GLY A 182 -5.48 -17.02 -6.91
N LEU A 183 -4.95 -16.91 -5.70
CA LEU A 183 -5.60 -17.40 -4.48
C LEU A 183 -6.96 -16.72 -4.27
N ALA A 184 -7.02 -15.38 -4.39
CA ALA A 184 -8.28 -14.66 -4.26
C ALA A 184 -9.31 -15.06 -5.32
N TYR A 185 -8.88 -15.23 -6.57
CA TYR A 185 -9.75 -15.68 -7.65
C TYR A 185 -10.31 -17.09 -7.39
N LEU A 186 -9.47 -18.03 -6.95
CA LEU A 186 -9.89 -19.40 -6.66
C LEU A 186 -10.86 -19.47 -5.48
N LEU A 187 -10.62 -18.68 -4.43
CA LEU A 187 -11.49 -18.63 -3.25
C LEU A 187 -12.85 -17.99 -3.53
N ASN A 188 -12.91 -17.01 -4.43
CA ASN A 188 -14.15 -16.33 -4.84
C ASN A 188 -14.87 -16.99 -6.03
N ARG A 189 -14.38 -18.14 -6.50
CA ARG A 189 -14.96 -18.85 -7.65
C ARG A 189 -16.24 -19.63 -7.30
N ARG A 190 -16.57 -19.70 -6.02
CA ARG A 190 -17.79 -20.30 -5.46
C ARG A 190 -18.64 -19.20 -4.85
#